data_AF-A0A2G1Y6B0-F1
#
_entry.id   AF-A0A2G1Y6B0-F1
#
_cell.length_a   1.000
_cell.length_b   1.000
_cell.length_c   1.000
_cell.angle_alpha   90.00
_cell.angle_beta   90.00
_cell.angle_gamma   90.00
#
_symmetry.space_group_name_H-M   'P 1'
#
loop_
_entity.id
_entity.type
_entity.pdbx_description
1 polymer ?
#
loop_
_entity_poly.entity_id
_entity_poly.type
_entity_poly.pdbx_seq_one_letter_code
_entity_poly.pdbx_strand_id
1 'polypeptide(L)' 'MTPEDVMAIAPKVLTQAQRESYFADGYLLLEKVLTDEWIERLRQATDEKINESRGIA' A
#
# COMPACT_ATOMS: atom_id res chain seq x y z
N MET A 1 -1.90 -8.62 -17.55
CA MET A 1 -3.13 -8.36 -16.78
C MET A 1 -3.73 -7.07 -17.26
N THR A 2 -4.97 -7.13 -17.75
CA THR A 2 -5.75 -5.94 -18.11
C THR A 2 -6.53 -5.42 -16.88
N PRO A 3 -7.06 -4.18 -16.90
CA PRO A 3 -7.95 -3.70 -15.85
C PRO A 3 -9.16 -4.62 -15.60
N GLU A 4 -9.69 -5.24 -16.64
CA GLU A 4 -10.80 -6.19 -16.57
C GLU A 4 -10.40 -7.45 -15.80
N ASP A 5 -9.20 -7.99 -16.05
CA ASP A 5 -8.65 -9.14 -15.30
C ASP A 5 -8.56 -8.82 -13.80
N VAL A 6 -8.12 -7.61 -13.45
CA VAL A 6 -8.04 -7.16 -12.05
C VAL A 6 -9.44 -7.02 -11.45
N MET A 7 -10.39 -6.44 -12.21
CA MET A 7 -11.73 -6.14 -11.70
C MET A 7 -12.54 -7.40 -11.38
N ALA A 8 -12.29 -8.50 -12.11
CA ALA A 8 -12.89 -9.80 -11.88
C ALA A 8 -12.49 -10.43 -10.53
N ILE A 9 -11.37 -10.02 -9.94
CA ILE A 9 -10.93 -10.50 -8.62
C ILE A 9 -11.73 -9.77 -7.54
N ALA A 10 -12.32 -10.52 -6.61
CA ALA A 10 -13.04 -9.93 -5.47
C ALA A 10 -12.08 -9.09 -4.58
N PRO A 11 -12.43 -7.83 -4.26
CA PRO A 11 -11.56 -6.99 -3.45
C PRO A 11 -11.62 -7.42 -1.98
N LYS A 12 -10.52 -7.22 -1.25
CA LYS A 12 -10.46 -7.47 0.20
C LYS A 12 -11.08 -6.34 1.03
N VAL A 13 -10.79 -5.09 0.65
CA VAL A 13 -11.11 -3.90 1.44
C VAL A 13 -11.63 -2.72 0.61
N LEU A 14 -11.52 -2.78 -0.72
CA LEU A 14 -11.93 -1.71 -1.61
C LEU A 14 -13.38 -1.89 -2.06
N THR A 15 -14.12 -0.79 -2.09
CA THR A 15 -15.41 -0.72 -2.79
C THR A 15 -15.21 -0.67 -4.30
N GLN A 16 -16.25 -0.98 -5.07
CA GLN A 16 -16.18 -0.93 -6.54
C GLN A 16 -15.81 0.47 -7.05
N ALA A 17 -16.44 1.52 -6.51
CA ALA A 17 -16.17 2.91 -6.91
C ALA A 17 -14.71 3.34 -6.65
N GLN A 18 -14.11 2.90 -5.54
CA GLN A 18 -12.70 3.16 -5.24
C GLN A 18 -11.76 2.47 -6.24
N ARG A 19 -12.10 1.26 -6.69
CA ARG A 19 -11.32 0.54 -7.72
C ARG A 19 -11.42 1.26 -9.06
N GLU A 20 -12.61 1.72 -9.43
CA GLU A 20 -12.84 2.48 -10.65
C GLU A 20 -12.07 3.81 -10.64
N SER A 21 -12.07 4.55 -9.52
CA SER A 21 -11.26 5.77 -9.36
C SER A 21 -9.76 5.47 -9.49
N TYR A 22 -9.25 4.38 -8.91
CA TYR A 22 -7.84 4.00 -9.10
C TYR A 22 -7.48 3.82 -10.59
N PHE A 23 -8.35 3.17 -11.36
CA PHE A 23 -8.12 2.97 -12.80
C PHE A 23 -8.30 4.24 -13.62
N ALA A 24 -9.19 5.15 -13.21
CA ALA A 24 -9.42 6.42 -13.88
C ALA A 24 -8.29 7.45 -13.60
N ASP A 25 -7.86 7.53 -12.34
CA ASP A 25 -6.99 8.60 -11.83
C ASP A 25 -5.52 8.15 -11.71
N GLY A 26 -5.26 6.83 -11.73
CA GLY A 26 -3.93 6.24 -11.58
C GLY A 26 -3.44 6.13 -10.13
N TYR A 27 -4.23 6.57 -9.16
CA TYR A 27 -3.94 6.45 -7.73
C TYR A 27 -5.24 6.43 -6.91
N LEU A 28 -5.13 6.09 -5.62
CA LEU A 28 -6.25 6.12 -4.68
C LEU A 28 -5.74 6.54 -3.31
N LEU A 29 -6.46 7.46 -2.65
CA LEU A 29 -6.26 7.77 -1.25
C LEU A 29 -7.21 6.92 -0.40
N LEU A 30 -6.65 6.17 0.54
CA LEU A 30 -7.40 5.48 1.59
C LEU A 30 -6.89 5.94 2.94
N GLU A 31 -7.75 6.66 3.67
CA GLU A 31 -7.42 7.11 5.01
C GLU A 31 -7.36 5.90 5.96
N LYS A 32 -6.31 5.84 6.78
CA LYS A 32 -6.13 4.84 7.85
C LYS A 32 -6.29 3.37 7.39
N VAL A 33 -5.93 3.07 6.13
CA VAL A 33 -5.94 1.68 5.61
C VAL A 33 -5.00 0.76 6.40
N LEU A 34 -3.94 1.33 6.97
CA LEU A 34 -3.10 0.69 7.98
C LEU A 34 -3.31 1.40 9.31
N THR A 35 -3.32 0.63 10.40
CA THR A 35 -3.34 1.18 11.75
C THR A 35 -2.02 1.88 12.06
N ASP A 36 -2.04 2.83 12.99
CA ASP A 36 -0.82 3.54 13.40
C ASP A 36 0.23 2.59 14.00
N GLU A 37 -0.21 1.53 14.67
CA GLU A 37 0.66 0.45 15.17
C GLU A 37 1.42 -0.25 14.02
N TRP A 38 0.72 -0.58 12.93
CA TRP A 38 1.35 -1.21 11.76
C TRP A 38 2.34 -0.27 11.08
N ILE A 39 2.02 1.02 10.99
CA ILE A 39 2.93 2.05 10.46
C ILE A 39 4.21 2.12 11.29
N GLU A 40 4.10 2.10 12.62
CA GLU A 40 5.27 2.16 13.51
C GLU A 40 6.19 0.94 13.33
N ARG A 41 5.61 -0.26 13.22
CA ARG A 41 6.38 -1.49 12.95
C ARG A 41 7.15 -1.43 11.63
N LEU A 42 6.53 -0.88 10.58
CA LEU A 42 7.19 -0.72 9.27
C LEU A 42 8.35 0.27 9.33
N ARG A 43 8.20 1.36 10.09
CA ARG A 43 9.27 2.34 10.32
C ARG A 43 10.44 1.71 11.05
N GLN A 44 10.18 1.05 12.18
CA GLN A 44 11.21 0.38 12.96
C GLN A 44 12.04 -0.61 12.11
N ALA A 45 11.36 -1.48 11.36
CA ALA A 45 12.05 -2.44 10.49
C ALA A 45 12.92 -1.76 9.42
N THR A 46 12.47 -0.61 8.90
CA THR A 46 13.23 0.17 7.91
C THR A 46 14.42 0.87 8.56
N ASP A 47 14.24 1.45 9.75
CA ASP A 47 15.29 2.14 10.50
C ASP A 47 16.42 1.18 10.90
N GLU A 48 16.10 -0.05 11.31
CA GLU A 48 17.09 -1.10 11.55
C GLU A 48 18.00 -1.31 10.33
N LYS A 49 17.41 -1.46 9.13
CA LYS A 49 18.17 -1.68 7.89
C LYS A 49 18.97 -0.45 7.46
N ILE A 50 18.43 0.74 7.62
CA ILE A 50 19.16 1.98 7.38
C ILE A 50 20.38 2.06 8.31
N ASN A 51 20.21 1.78 9.60
CA ASN A 51 21.29 1.82 10.59
C ASN A 51 22.37 0.79 10.29
N GLU A 52 22.01 -0.44 9.93
CA GLU A 52 22.96 -1.45 9.46
C GLU A 52 23.76 -0.94 8.23
N SER A 53 23.09 -0.36 7.24
CA SER A 53 23.73 0.11 6.01
C SER A 53 24.75 1.25 6.23
N ARG A 54 24.54 2.08 7.26
CA ARG A 54 25.46 3.18 7.60
C ARG A 54 26.83 2.70 8.04
N GLY A 55 26.92 1.48 8.57
CA GLY A 55 28.18 0.85 8.97
C GLY A 55 29.00 0.27 7.81
N ILE A 56 28.51 0.36 6.57
CA ILE A 56 29.16 -0.18 5.37
C ILE A 56 30.02 0.89 4.64
N ALA A 57 29.99 2.15 5.09
CA ALA A 57 30.75 3.26 4.52
C ALA A 57 32.24 3.27 4.88
#